data_AF-A0A5B9YBP7-F1
#
_entry.id   AF-A0A5B9YBP7-F1
#
_cell.length_a   1.000
_cell.length_b   1.000
_cell.length_c   1.000
_cell.angle_alpha   90.00
_cell.angle_beta   90.00
_cell.angle_gamma   90.00
#
_symmetry.space_group_name_H-M   'P 1'
#
loop_
_entity.id
_entity.type
_entity.pdbx_description
1 polymer ?
#
loop_
_entity_poly.entity_id
_entity_poly.type
_entity_poly.pdbx_seq_one_letter_code
_entity_poly.pdbx_strand_id
1 'polypeptide(L)'
;MPPKKQITKEIILEKAFAITKEFGFDSISARTLAKQLDCSTQPIYQAFTDMDGLKTAIIEKSISIMLNFIIEHKDPTLPEELGFIIGYVQFANLEKQLFALLFSSGTNGLIHSFATSRQINFNMDMIIYANGMIMMSTFHALNQSWEEKKSMLIHAYELFCQVQL
;
A
#
# COMPACT_ATOMS: atom_id res chain seq x y z
N MET A 1 -39.11 -9.27 14.76
CA MET A 1 -37.84 -9.67 14.13
C MET A 1 -36.78 -8.66 14.55
N PRO A 2 -35.56 -9.09 14.94
CA PRO A 2 -34.43 -8.16 15.03
C PRO A 2 -34.20 -7.52 13.65
N PRO A 3 -33.79 -6.24 13.58
CA PRO A 3 -33.54 -5.58 12.31
C PRO A 3 -32.47 -6.36 11.54
N LYS A 4 -32.73 -6.63 10.25
CA LYS A 4 -31.71 -7.19 9.37
C LYS A 4 -30.49 -6.25 9.41
N LYS A 5 -29.32 -6.80 9.73
CA LYS A 5 -28.08 -6.03 9.77
C LYS A 5 -27.86 -5.39 8.40
N GLN A 6 -27.92 -4.07 8.34
CA GLN A 6 -27.78 -3.34 7.08
C GLN A 6 -26.33 -3.45 6.61
N ILE A 7 -26.13 -3.91 5.37
CA ILE A 7 -24.81 -3.96 4.75
C ILE A 7 -24.53 -2.58 4.16
N THR A 8 -23.64 -1.83 4.80
CA THR A 8 -23.27 -0.48 4.38
C THR A 8 -22.12 -0.50 3.38
N LYS A 9 -21.89 0.63 2.71
CA LYS A 9 -20.77 0.81 1.78
C LYS A 9 -19.42 0.58 2.45
N GLU A 10 -19.28 1.01 3.69
CA GLU A 10 -18.07 0.85 4.51
C GLU A 10 -17.83 -0.63 4.83
N ILE A 11 -18.86 -1.38 5.23
CA ILE A 11 -18.75 -2.83 5.48
C ILE A 11 -18.30 -3.57 4.22
N ILE A 12 -18.86 -3.20 3.06
CA ILE A 12 -18.49 -3.75 1.76
C ILE A 12 -17.02 -3.46 1.45
N LEU A 13 -16.58 -2.20 1.61
CA LEU A 13 -15.20 -1.79 1.35
C LEU A 13 -14.21 -2.47 2.30
N GLU A 14 -14.49 -2.53 3.60
CA GLU A 14 -13.62 -3.20 4.57
C GLU A 14 -13.49 -4.70 4.27
N LYS A 15 -14.59 -5.35 3.90
CA LYS A 15 -14.55 -6.77 3.55
C LYS A 15 -13.78 -7.00 2.25
N ALA A 16 -13.98 -6.16 1.23
CA ALA A 16 -13.24 -6.24 -0.03
C ALA A 16 -11.74 -5.96 0.18
N PHE A 17 -11.39 -5.00 1.02
CA PHE A 17 -10.01 -4.72 1.40
C PHE A 17 -9.37 -5.91 2.13
N ALA A 18 -10.07 -6.53 3.08
CA ALA A 18 -9.57 -7.73 3.77
C ALA A 18 -9.31 -8.89 2.79
N ILE A 19 -10.23 -9.14 1.85
CA ILE A 19 -10.05 -10.14 0.79
C ILE A 19 -8.83 -9.78 -0.08
N THR A 20 -8.64 -8.50 -0.41
CA THR A 20 -7.48 -8.03 -1.19
C THR A 20 -6.16 -8.31 -0.48
N LYS A 21 -6.09 -8.08 0.84
CA LYS A 21 -4.91 -8.38 1.66
C LYS A 21 -4.58 -9.87 1.71
N GLU A 22 -5.60 -10.72 1.80
CA GLU A 22 -5.43 -12.16 2.01
C GLU A 22 -5.24 -12.91 0.68
N PHE A 23 -6.07 -12.62 -0.32
CA PHE A 23 -6.19 -13.39 -1.55
C PHE A 23 -5.75 -12.62 -2.81
N GLY A 24 -5.38 -11.34 -2.67
CA GLY A 24 -4.96 -10.48 -3.79
C GLY A 24 -6.12 -9.79 -4.49
N PHE A 25 -5.81 -8.71 -5.21
CA PHE A 25 -6.79 -7.80 -5.80
C PHE A 25 -7.68 -8.45 -6.88
N ASP A 26 -7.13 -9.37 -7.66
CA ASP A 26 -7.85 -10.07 -8.73
C ASP A 26 -8.94 -11.03 -8.21
N SER A 27 -8.90 -11.38 -6.91
CA SER A 27 -9.94 -12.21 -6.29
C SER A 27 -11.28 -11.49 -6.08
N ILE A 28 -11.29 -10.16 -6.25
CA ILE A 28 -12.45 -9.30 -5.99
C ILE A 28 -13.47 -9.41 -7.12
N SER A 29 -14.64 -9.94 -6.75
CA SER A 29 -15.84 -9.95 -7.58
C SER A 29 -17.08 -9.74 -6.71
N ALA A 30 -18.18 -9.27 -7.30
CA ALA A 30 -19.46 -9.17 -6.60
C ALA A 30 -19.87 -10.51 -5.96
N ARG A 31 -19.61 -11.64 -6.65
CA ARG A 31 -19.92 -12.99 -6.16
C ARG A 31 -19.06 -13.37 -4.96
N THR A 32 -17.74 -13.14 -5.02
CA THR A 32 -16.82 -13.44 -3.91
C THR A 32 -17.23 -12.65 -2.68
N LEU A 33 -17.52 -11.36 -2.87
CA LEU A 33 -17.86 -10.45 -1.77
C LEU A 33 -19.24 -10.75 -1.16
N ALA A 34 -20.24 -11.02 -1.99
CA ALA A 34 -21.58 -11.42 -1.54
C ALA A 34 -21.54 -12.70 -0.70
N LYS A 35 -20.73 -13.69 -1.12
CA LYS A 35 -20.50 -14.92 -0.35
C LYS A 35 -19.85 -14.64 1.01
N GLN A 36 -18.86 -13.74 1.06
CA GLN A 36 -18.13 -13.39 2.28
C GLN A 36 -18.94 -12.49 3.25
N LEU A 37 -19.95 -11.80 2.73
CA LEU A 37 -20.87 -10.94 3.50
C LEU A 37 -22.18 -11.64 3.86
N ASP A 38 -22.37 -12.89 3.42
CA ASP A 38 -23.63 -13.64 3.55
C ASP A 38 -24.84 -12.86 3.02
N CYS A 39 -24.73 -12.37 1.78
CA CYS A 39 -25.77 -11.59 1.12
C CYS A 39 -25.91 -11.89 -0.37
N SER A 40 -26.90 -11.29 -1.03
CA SER A 40 -26.96 -11.28 -2.51
C SER A 40 -25.93 -10.27 -3.07
N THR A 41 -25.76 -10.23 -4.39
CA THR A 41 -24.90 -9.21 -5.02
C THR A 41 -25.53 -7.80 -5.03
N GLN A 42 -26.83 -7.68 -4.74
CA GLN A 42 -27.58 -6.44 -4.84
C GLN A 42 -27.05 -5.32 -3.92
N PRO A 43 -26.71 -5.54 -2.64
CA PRO A 43 -26.17 -4.48 -1.78
C PRO A 43 -24.86 -3.87 -2.30
N ILE A 44 -24.06 -4.66 -3.03
CA ILE A 44 -22.79 -4.20 -3.61
C ILE A 44 -23.06 -3.16 -4.70
N TYR A 45 -23.97 -3.47 -5.63
CA TYR A 45 -24.37 -2.56 -6.71
C TYR A 45 -25.25 -1.39 -6.24
N GLN A 46 -25.81 -1.46 -5.04
CA GLN A 46 -26.46 -0.31 -4.41
C GLN A 46 -25.44 0.64 -3.77
N ALA A 47 -24.30 0.13 -3.30
CA ALA A 47 -23.26 0.92 -2.64
C ALA A 47 -22.21 1.49 -3.61
N PHE A 48 -21.98 0.82 -4.74
CA PHE A 48 -21.03 1.20 -5.78
C PHE A 48 -21.69 1.10 -7.15
N THR A 49 -21.44 2.08 -8.01
CA THR A 49 -21.98 2.12 -9.39
C THR A 49 -21.69 0.84 -10.16
N ASP A 50 -20.47 0.33 -10.02
CA ASP A 50 -19.97 -0.89 -10.64
C ASP A 50 -18.78 -1.45 -9.84
N MET A 51 -18.22 -2.57 -10.34
CA MET A 51 -17.04 -3.18 -9.74
C MET A 51 -15.78 -2.33 -9.86
N ASP A 52 -15.69 -1.46 -10.87
CA ASP A 52 -14.53 -0.59 -11.07
C ASP A 52 -14.51 0.55 -10.04
N GLY A 53 -15.68 1.07 -9.67
CA GLY A 53 -15.85 2.01 -8.56
C GLY A 53 -15.45 1.41 -7.22
N LEU A 54 -15.81 0.14 -6.96
CA LEU A 54 -15.33 -0.57 -5.77
C LEU A 54 -13.81 -0.78 -5.80
N LYS A 55 -13.27 -1.23 -6.94
CA LYS A 55 -11.84 -1.43 -7.13
C LYS A 55 -11.03 -0.15 -6.93
N THR A 56 -11.52 0.97 -7.43
CA THR A 56 -10.94 2.30 -7.21
C THR A 56 -10.92 2.65 -5.73
N ALA A 57 -12.02 2.45 -5.01
CA ALA A 57 -12.08 2.70 -3.56
C ALA A 57 -11.11 1.80 -2.76
N ILE A 58 -10.89 0.55 -3.19
CA ILE A 58 -9.89 -0.34 -2.60
C ILE A 58 -8.47 0.21 -2.81
N ILE A 59 -8.16 0.70 -4.02
CA ILE A 59 -6.86 1.31 -4.33
C ILE A 59 -6.63 2.54 -3.46
N GLU A 60 -7.59 3.48 -3.41
CA GLU A 60 -7.49 4.70 -2.60
C GLU A 60 -7.30 4.40 -1.10
N LYS A 61 -8.04 3.42 -0.58
CA LYS A 61 -7.86 2.93 0.79
C LYS A 61 -6.47 2.32 0.99
N SER A 62 -5.98 1.54 0.03
CA SER A 62 -4.65 0.91 0.09
C SER A 62 -3.53 1.93 0.09
N ILE A 63 -3.63 2.99 -0.73
CA ILE A 63 -2.68 4.12 -0.74
C ILE A 63 -2.70 4.82 0.63
N SER A 64 -3.90 5.07 1.17
CA SER A 64 -4.05 5.72 2.48
C SER A 64 -3.42 4.91 3.61
N ILE A 65 -3.56 3.58 3.57
CA ILE A 65 -2.93 2.66 4.53
C ILE A 65 -1.41 2.68 4.38
N MET A 66 -0.88 2.60 3.16
CA MET A 66 0.55 2.67 2.90
C MET A 66 1.16 3.97 3.44
N LEU A 67 0.55 5.12 3.11
CA LEU A 67 1.08 6.41 3.55
C LEU A 67 0.98 6.60 5.07
N ASN A 68 -0.09 6.10 5.72
CA ASN A 68 -0.18 6.08 7.19
C ASN A 68 0.93 5.22 7.79
N PHE A 69 1.14 4.01 7.24
CA PHE A 69 2.19 3.11 7.69
C PHE A 69 3.56 3.79 7.61
N ILE A 70 3.86 4.44 6.48
CA ILE A 70 5.12 5.15 6.26
C ILE A 70 5.33 6.26 7.30
N ILE A 71 4.29 7.05 7.61
CA ILE A 71 4.38 8.10 8.64
C ILE A 71 4.64 7.50 10.03
N GLU A 72 3.94 6.41 10.37
CA GLU A 72 4.02 5.77 11.69
C GLU A 72 5.35 5.05 11.92
N HIS A 73 5.99 4.55 10.86
CA HIS A 73 7.19 3.70 10.94
C HIS A 73 8.45 4.37 10.39
N LYS A 74 8.39 5.65 10.00
CA LYS A 74 9.59 6.41 9.61
C LYS A 74 10.58 6.45 10.78
N ASP A 75 11.86 6.45 10.46
CA ASP A 75 12.91 6.68 11.47
C ASP A 75 12.99 8.19 11.78
N PRO A 76 12.62 8.64 12.99
CA PRO A 76 12.64 10.06 13.32
C PRO A 76 14.04 10.61 13.56
N THR A 77 15.08 9.76 13.62
CA THR A 77 16.47 10.18 13.80
C THR A 77 17.17 10.53 12.49
N LEU A 78 16.55 10.19 11.36
CA LEU A 78 17.06 10.43 10.02
C LEU A 78 16.39 11.63 9.36
N PRO A 79 16.98 12.20 8.30
CA PRO A 79 16.31 13.17 7.45
C PRO A 79 14.93 12.67 7.02
N GLU A 80 13.95 13.57 6.98
CA GLU A 80 12.54 13.20 6.79
C GLU A 80 12.30 12.38 5.52
N GLU A 81 12.90 12.77 4.40
CA GLU A 81 12.82 12.05 3.13
C GLU A 81 13.34 10.62 3.25
N LEU A 82 14.48 10.42 3.92
CA LEU A 82 15.05 9.09 4.16
C LEU A 82 14.18 8.28 5.13
N GLY A 83 13.62 8.92 6.15
CA GLY A 83 12.65 8.31 7.06
C GLY A 83 11.44 7.74 6.30
N PHE A 84 10.90 8.48 5.34
CA PHE A 84 9.81 8.00 4.48
C PHE A 84 10.23 6.81 3.60
N ILE A 85 11.45 6.82 3.06
CA ILE A 85 11.98 5.69 2.28
C ILE A 85 12.14 4.43 3.16
N ILE A 86 12.55 4.58 4.41
CA ILE A 86 12.60 3.46 5.36
C ILE A 86 11.20 2.88 5.60
N GLY A 87 10.23 3.72 5.94
CA GLY A 87 8.85 3.28 6.13
C GLY A 87 8.28 2.61 4.87
N TYR A 88 8.66 3.12 3.69
CA TYR A 88 8.27 2.55 2.40
C TYR A 88 8.81 1.13 2.19
N VAL A 89 10.10 0.90 2.46
CA VAL A 89 10.72 -0.43 2.33
C VAL A 89 10.14 -1.40 3.35
N GLN A 90 9.88 -0.94 4.59
CA GLN A 90 9.21 -1.76 5.60
C GLN A 90 7.81 -2.18 5.17
N PHE A 91 7.02 -1.24 4.63
CA PHE A 91 5.70 -1.54 4.09
C PHE A 91 5.77 -2.61 2.98
N ALA A 92 6.68 -2.43 2.03
CA ALA A 92 6.85 -3.36 0.92
C ALA A 92 7.17 -4.81 1.38
N ASN A 93 7.97 -4.93 2.45
CA ASN A 93 8.36 -6.23 3.01
C ASN A 93 7.21 -6.90 3.79
N LEU A 94 6.38 -6.12 4.48
CA LEU A 94 5.29 -6.62 5.33
C LEU A 94 3.99 -6.87 4.56
N GLU A 95 3.64 -5.97 3.64
CA GLU A 95 2.32 -5.90 3.00
C GLU A 95 2.39 -6.26 1.51
N LYS A 96 2.95 -7.44 1.19
CA LYS A 96 3.28 -7.87 -0.18
C LYS A 96 2.14 -7.73 -1.19
N GLN A 97 0.93 -8.12 -0.83
CA GLN A 97 -0.25 -8.06 -1.71
C GLN A 97 -0.67 -6.61 -1.98
N LEU A 98 -0.62 -5.75 -0.97
CA LEU A 98 -0.92 -4.33 -1.13
C LEU A 98 0.18 -3.63 -1.92
N PHE A 99 1.44 -3.97 -1.67
CA PHE A 99 2.56 -3.45 -2.45
C PHE A 99 2.42 -3.84 -3.93
N ALA A 100 2.16 -5.12 -4.23
CA ALA A 100 1.93 -5.57 -5.60
C ALA A 100 0.75 -4.84 -6.28
N LEU A 101 -0.36 -4.62 -5.56
CA LEU A 101 -1.48 -3.81 -6.05
C LEU A 101 -1.05 -2.39 -6.38
N LEU A 102 -0.39 -1.71 -5.44
CA LEU A 102 -0.04 -0.30 -5.55
C LEU A 102 1.05 -0.02 -6.57
N PHE A 103 1.90 -0.99 -6.89
CA PHE A 103 2.97 -0.84 -7.88
C PHE A 103 2.68 -1.60 -9.19
N SER A 104 1.40 -1.93 -9.43
CA SER A 104 0.89 -2.34 -10.74
C SER A 104 0.55 -1.13 -11.62
N SER A 105 0.40 -1.31 -12.93
CA SER A 105 0.18 -0.21 -13.87
C SER A 105 -1.08 0.61 -13.54
N GLY A 106 -0.94 1.94 -13.41
CA GLY A 106 -2.07 2.89 -13.36
C GLY A 106 -2.33 3.59 -12.02
N THR A 107 -1.58 3.27 -10.97
CA THR A 107 -1.76 3.85 -9.61
C THR A 107 -0.84 5.04 -9.31
N ASN A 108 0.25 5.21 -10.06
CA ASN A 108 1.31 6.20 -9.77
C ASN A 108 0.78 7.64 -9.59
N GLY A 109 -0.17 8.07 -10.42
CA GLY A 109 -0.77 9.40 -10.31
C GLY A 109 -1.55 9.61 -9.02
N LEU A 110 -2.25 8.56 -8.54
CA LEU A 110 -2.99 8.58 -7.28
C LEU A 110 -2.04 8.55 -6.07
N ILE A 111 -0.98 7.74 -6.13
CA ILE A 111 0.02 7.70 -5.06
C ILE A 111 0.67 9.07 -4.91
N HIS A 112 1.06 9.70 -6.02
CA HIS A 112 1.62 11.05 -6.01
C HIS A 112 0.65 12.06 -5.40
N SER A 113 -0.61 12.10 -5.86
CA SER A 113 -1.59 13.08 -5.35
C SER A 113 -1.86 12.91 -3.84
N PHE A 114 -1.98 11.67 -3.37
CA PHE A 114 -2.17 11.39 -1.95
C PHE A 114 -0.92 11.74 -1.13
N ALA A 115 0.28 11.40 -1.61
CA ALA A 115 1.53 11.74 -0.94
C ALA A 115 1.69 13.26 -0.80
N THR A 116 1.47 14.02 -1.88
CA THR A 116 1.51 15.50 -1.86
C THR A 116 0.49 16.07 -0.87
N SER A 117 -0.75 15.57 -0.84
CA SER A 117 -1.76 16.05 0.10
C SER A 117 -1.41 15.80 1.58
N ARG A 118 -0.49 14.88 1.85
CA ARG A 118 0.05 14.57 3.18
C ARG A 118 1.45 15.13 3.43
N GLN A 119 1.94 16.00 2.53
CA GLN A 119 3.28 16.59 2.60
C GLN A 119 4.41 15.55 2.60
N ILE A 120 4.17 14.37 2.03
CA ILE A 120 5.18 13.34 1.84
C ILE A 120 5.83 13.56 0.48
N ASN A 121 7.11 13.90 0.51
CA ASN A 121 7.94 14.03 -0.70
C ASN A 121 8.92 12.87 -0.75
N PHE A 122 8.79 12.05 -1.79
CA PHE A 122 9.75 10.98 -2.06
C PHE A 122 10.81 11.46 -3.04
N ASN A 123 12.07 11.32 -2.64
CA ASN A 123 13.18 11.43 -3.58
C ASN A 123 13.09 10.27 -4.60
N MET A 124 13.05 10.61 -5.90
CA MET A 124 12.84 9.61 -6.95
C MET A 124 14.01 8.63 -7.08
N ASP A 125 15.25 9.09 -6.93
CA ASP A 125 16.44 8.23 -6.98
C ASP A 125 16.41 7.22 -5.82
N MET A 126 15.99 7.67 -4.64
CA MET A 126 15.79 6.79 -3.49
C MET A 126 14.67 5.77 -3.69
N ILE A 127 13.54 6.16 -4.31
CA ILE A 127 12.45 5.22 -4.62
C ILE A 127 12.91 4.17 -5.64
N ILE A 128 13.67 4.56 -6.66
CA ILE A 128 14.21 3.63 -7.65
C ILE A 128 15.17 2.65 -6.96
N TYR A 129 16.08 3.15 -6.13
CA TYR A 129 17.02 2.32 -5.37
C TYR A 129 16.29 1.37 -4.40
N ALA A 130 15.33 1.88 -3.64
CA ALA A 130 14.50 1.09 -2.73
C ALA A 130 13.74 -0.02 -3.47
N ASN A 131 13.16 0.27 -4.63
CA ASN A 131 12.49 -0.75 -5.45
C ASN A 131 13.47 -1.83 -5.94
N GLY A 132 14.69 -1.45 -6.35
CA GLY A 132 15.75 -2.42 -6.65
C GLY A 132 16.04 -3.34 -5.46
N MET A 133 16.19 -2.76 -4.27
CA MET A 133 16.40 -3.51 -3.02
C MET A 133 15.24 -4.45 -2.68
N ILE A 134 13.99 -3.98 -2.81
CA ILE A 134 12.77 -4.77 -2.57
C ILE A 134 12.69 -5.94 -3.55
N MET A 135 12.95 -5.69 -4.84
CA MET A 135 12.94 -6.73 -5.87
C MET A 135 14.02 -7.78 -5.62
N MET A 136 15.25 -7.36 -5.35
CA MET A 136 16.34 -8.30 -5.04
C MET A 136 16.06 -9.10 -3.76
N SER A 137 15.45 -8.48 -2.74
CA SER A 137 15.05 -9.16 -1.51
C SER A 137 13.94 -10.20 -1.78
N THR A 138 12.97 -9.86 -2.62
CA THR A 138 11.84 -10.72 -2.97
C THR A 138 12.29 -12.00 -3.68
N PHE A 139 13.31 -11.90 -4.54
CA PHE A 139 13.89 -13.04 -5.26
C PHE A 139 15.10 -13.68 -4.55
N HIS A 140 15.32 -13.36 -3.26
CA HIS A 140 16.43 -13.89 -2.46
C HIS A 140 17.84 -13.61 -3.03
N ALA A 141 17.97 -12.58 -3.89
CA ALA A 141 19.23 -12.08 -4.40
C ALA A 141 19.91 -11.09 -3.43
N LEU A 142 19.17 -10.61 -2.41
CA LEU A 142 19.66 -9.73 -1.34
C LEU A 142 19.18 -10.26 0.02
N ASN A 143 19.99 -11.10 0.66
CA ASN A 143 19.67 -11.83 1.90
C ASN A 143 20.24 -11.18 3.18
N GLN A 144 20.72 -9.96 3.07
CA GLN A 144 21.20 -9.13 4.18
C GLN A 144 20.11 -8.93 5.22
N SER A 145 20.53 -8.74 6.47
CA SER A 145 19.68 -8.35 7.59
C SER A 145 19.02 -6.98 7.34
N TRP A 146 17.99 -6.66 8.13
CA TRP A 146 17.35 -5.35 8.08
C TRP A 146 18.34 -4.21 8.35
N GLU A 147 19.23 -4.35 9.33
CA GLU A 147 20.21 -3.31 9.68
C GLU A 147 21.20 -3.06 8.55
N GLU A 148 21.66 -4.10 7.87
CA GLU A 148 22.53 -3.97 6.70
C GLU A 148 21.79 -3.29 5.53
N LYS A 149 20.53 -3.68 5.26
CA LYS A 149 19.70 -3.03 4.24
C LYS A 149 19.43 -1.56 4.56
N LYS A 150 19.18 -1.24 5.84
CA LYS A 150 19.02 0.12 6.32
C LYS A 150 20.30 0.93 6.13
N SER A 151 21.46 0.36 6.45
CA SER A 151 22.76 0.99 6.19
C SER A 151 22.99 1.26 4.70
N MET A 152 22.61 0.34 3.82
CA MET A 152 22.65 0.55 2.37
C MET A 152 21.75 1.71 1.91
N LEU A 153 20.54 1.85 2.48
CA LEU A 153 19.64 2.98 2.19
C LEU A 153 20.24 4.31 2.66
N ILE A 154 20.82 4.36 3.86
CA ILE A 154 21.48 5.56 4.38
C ILE A 154 22.64 5.96 3.46
N HIS A 155 23.49 5.01 3.10
CA HIS A 155 24.63 5.29 2.22
C HIS A 155 24.19 5.76 0.83
N ALA A 156 23.14 5.16 0.25
CA ALA A 156 22.58 5.62 -1.01
C ALA A 156 22.04 7.05 -0.91
N TYR A 157 21.39 7.40 0.20
CA TYR A 157 20.90 8.76 0.43
C TYR A 157 22.02 9.79 0.52
N GLU A 158 23.11 9.47 1.24
CA GLU A 158 24.30 10.33 1.30
C GLU A 158 24.88 10.61 -0.09
N LEU A 159 24.97 9.56 -0.93
CA LEU A 159 25.48 9.68 -2.30
C LEU A 159 24.56 10.51 -3.21
N PHE A 160 23.25 10.28 -3.17
CA PHE A 160 22.31 10.96 -4.06
C PHE A 160 22.03 12.40 -3.63
N CYS A 161 21.97 12.67 -2.33
CA CYS A 161 21.65 13.98 -1.79
C CYS A 161 22.91 14.81 -1.47
N GLN A 162 24.12 14.27 -1.65
CA GLN A 162 25.39 14.94 -1.35
C GLN A 162 25.48 15.43 0.11
N VAL A 163 24.99 14.60 1.04
CA VAL A 163 25.00 14.87 2.49
C VAL A 163 25.82 13.81 3.22
N GLN A 164 26.30 14.11 4.42
CA GLN A 164 27.00 13.18 5.31
C GLN A 164 26.21 13.06 6.62
N LEU A 165 25.74 11.86 6.96
CA LEU A 165 24.82 11.60 8.08
C LEU A 165 25.51 10.97 9.29
#